data_AF-A0AAV7P7J3-F1
#
_entry.id   AF-A0AAV7P7J3-F1
#
_cell.length_a   1.000
_cell.length_b   1.000
_cell.length_c   1.000
_cell.angle_alpha   90.00
_cell.angle_beta   90.00
_cell.angle_gamma   90.00
#
_symmetry.space_group_name_H-M   'P 1'
#
loop_
_entity.id
_entity.type
_entity.pdbx_description
1 polymer ?
#
loop_
_entity_poly.entity_id
_entity_poly.type
_entity_poly.pdbx_seq_one_letter_code
_entity_poly.pdbx_strand_id
1 'polypeptide(L)'
;MENATAFLTAEPKSMCLDIAGFQSRVLGLEQGVSTVETHITSFTDRDQELPYLRSKLIDLEDRSRRDNVRFFGFPETIEGADIHSYLRKTLPKLTGLTFDPPLEFQTVHRLGPK
;
A
#
# COMPACT_ATOMS: atom_id res chain seq x y z
N MET A 1 -26.24 -71.92 12.37
CA MET A 1 -25.42 -71.22 11.33
C MET A 1 -25.60 -69.71 11.36
N GLU A 2 -26.67 -69.17 11.95
CA GLU A 2 -27.01 -67.74 11.96
C GLU A 2 -26.05 -66.85 12.79
N ASN A 3 -25.44 -67.39 13.85
CA ASN A 3 -24.49 -66.63 14.69
C ASN A 3 -23.10 -66.45 14.05
N ALA A 4 -22.68 -67.38 13.19
CA ALA A 4 -21.35 -67.31 12.53
C ALA A 4 -21.35 -66.28 11.39
N THR A 5 -22.46 -66.15 10.67
CA THR A 5 -22.65 -65.13 9.63
C THR A 5 -22.80 -63.72 10.22
N ALA A 6 -23.39 -63.59 11.40
CA ALA A 6 -23.46 -62.32 12.12
C ALA A 6 -22.08 -61.80 12.57
N PHE A 7 -21.22 -62.69 13.09
CA PHE A 7 -19.86 -62.32 13.53
C PHE A 7 -18.96 -61.91 12.35
N LEU A 8 -18.95 -62.69 11.26
CA LEU A 8 -18.15 -62.40 10.06
C LEU A 8 -18.60 -61.14 9.30
N THR A 9 -19.82 -60.64 9.53
CA THR A 9 -20.34 -59.42 8.89
C THR A 9 -20.23 -58.18 9.76
N ALA A 10 -19.89 -58.30 11.05
CA ALA A 10 -19.81 -57.17 11.98
C ALA A 10 -18.53 -56.34 11.77
N GLU A 11 -17.38 -56.99 11.64
CA GLU A 11 -16.09 -56.33 11.39
C GLU A 11 -16.05 -55.52 10.07
N PRO A 12 -16.47 -56.07 8.91
CA PRO A 12 -16.48 -55.29 7.67
C PRO A 12 -17.50 -54.14 7.71
N LYS A 13 -18.60 -54.27 8.46
CA LYS A 13 -19.55 -53.17 8.67
C LYS A 13 -18.95 -52.05 9.50
N SER A 14 -18.20 -52.37 10.55
CA SER A 14 -17.48 -51.37 11.36
C SER A 14 -16.48 -50.61 10.50
N MET A 15 -15.70 -51.33 9.67
CA MET A 15 -14.72 -50.71 8.79
C MET A 15 -15.37 -49.77 7.75
N CYS A 16 -16.54 -50.14 7.20
CA CYS A 16 -17.30 -49.26 6.31
C CYS A 16 -17.76 -47.96 7.00
N LEU A 17 -18.14 -48.03 8.28
CA LEU A 17 -18.54 -46.83 9.05
C LEU A 17 -17.34 -45.91 9.27
N ASP A 18 -16.18 -46.47 9.61
CA ASP A 18 -14.94 -45.70 9.78
C ASP A 18 -14.52 -45.04 8.46
N ILE A 19 -14.56 -45.78 7.35
CA ILE A 19 -14.28 -45.24 6.01
C ILE A 19 -15.24 -44.09 5.66
N ALA A 20 -16.53 -44.23 5.94
CA ALA A 20 -17.50 -43.16 5.71
C ALA A 20 -17.20 -41.92 6.56
N GLY A 21 -16.79 -42.12 7.82
CA GLY A 21 -16.34 -41.05 8.70
C GLY A 21 -15.09 -40.34 8.19
N PHE A 22 -14.10 -41.09 7.70
CA PHE A 22 -12.91 -40.52 7.08
C PHE A 22 -13.24 -39.76 5.80
N GLN A 23 -14.11 -40.29 4.93
CA GLN A 23 -14.56 -39.61 3.71
C GLN A 23 -15.21 -38.27 4.03
N SER A 24 -16.10 -38.22 5.04
CA SER A 24 -16.75 -36.97 5.45
C SER A 24 -15.73 -35.92 5.95
N ARG A 25 -14.74 -36.34 6.75
CA ARG A 25 -13.67 -35.45 7.23
C ARG A 25 -12.78 -34.96 6.10
N VAL A 26 -12.43 -35.83 5.15
CA VAL A 26 -11.62 -35.48 3.97
C VAL A 26 -12.35 -34.44 3.13
N LEU A 27 -13.64 -34.64 2.84
CA LEU A 27 -14.44 -33.65 2.11
C LEU A 27 -14.47 -32.29 2.82
N GLY A 28 -14.61 -32.28 4.15
CA GLY A 28 -14.56 -31.05 4.94
C GLY A 28 -13.21 -30.33 4.85
N LEU A 29 -12.11 -31.09 4.86
CA LEU A 29 -10.76 -30.54 4.69
C LEU A 29 -10.54 -30.00 3.28
N GLU A 30 -10.97 -30.72 2.25
CA GLU A 30 -10.88 -30.28 0.85
C GLU A 30 -11.62 -28.96 0.63
N GLN A 31 -12.83 -28.83 1.17
CA GLN A 31 -13.60 -27.59 1.12
C GLN A 31 -12.91 -26.46 1.88
N GLY A 32 -12.32 -26.77 3.04
CA GLY A 32 -11.55 -25.82 3.83
C GLY A 32 -10.30 -25.31 3.09
N VAL A 33 -9.54 -26.21 2.48
CA VAL A 33 -8.36 -25.89 1.67
C VAL A 33 -8.75 -25.01 0.49
N SER A 34 -9.78 -25.38 -0.27
CA SER A 34 -10.27 -24.56 -1.39
C SER A 34 -10.67 -23.14 -0.94
N THR A 35 -11.30 -23.03 0.22
CA THR A 35 -11.66 -21.72 0.79
C THR A 35 -10.42 -20.92 1.18
N VAL A 36 -9.43 -21.54 1.81
CA VAL A 36 -8.18 -20.87 2.17
C VAL A 36 -7.41 -20.43 0.93
N GLU A 37 -7.34 -21.26 -0.10
CA GLU A 37 -6.68 -20.95 -1.37
C GLU A 37 -7.28 -19.71 -2.02
N THR A 38 -8.62 -19.62 -2.09
CA THR A 38 -9.29 -18.42 -2.65
C THR A 38 -9.02 -17.15 -1.84
N HIS A 39 -8.88 -17.26 -0.52
CA HIS A 39 -8.49 -16.12 0.30
C HIS A 39 -7.04 -15.70 0.05
N ILE A 40 -6.12 -16.67 -0.06
CA ILE A 40 -4.70 -16.41 -0.35
C ILE A 40 -4.55 -15.70 -1.69
N THR A 41 -5.22 -16.17 -2.74
CA THR A 41 -5.14 -15.51 -4.06
C THR A 41 -5.67 -14.08 -4.01
N SER A 42 -6.81 -13.85 -3.34
CA SER A 42 -7.36 -12.50 -3.17
C SER A 42 -6.44 -11.58 -2.34
N PHE A 43 -5.64 -12.15 -1.44
CA PHE A 43 -4.70 -11.40 -0.62
C PHE A 43 -3.44 -11.05 -1.42
N THR A 44 -2.92 -11.99 -2.21
CA THR A 44 -1.77 -11.75 -3.09
C THR A 44 -2.07 -10.69 -4.14
N ASP A 45 -3.30 -10.65 -4.67
CA ASP A 45 -3.70 -9.62 -5.64
C ASP A 45 -3.70 -8.22 -4.99
N ARG A 46 -4.27 -8.10 -3.77
CA ARG A 46 -4.25 -6.85 -3.00
C ARG A 46 -2.82 -6.42 -2.61
N ASP A 47 -1.96 -7.37 -2.30
CA ASP A 47 -0.55 -7.11 -2.02
C ASP A 47 0.20 -6.53 -3.23
N GLN A 48 -0.24 -6.80 -4.45
CA GLN A 48 0.29 -6.17 -5.67
C GLN A 48 -0.29 -4.78 -5.92
N GLU A 49 -1.54 -4.52 -5.51
CA GLU A 49 -2.16 -3.19 -5.61
C GLU A 49 -1.50 -2.16 -4.68
N LEU A 50 -1.09 -2.56 -3.48
CA LEU A 50 -0.43 -1.67 -2.51
C LEU A 50 0.83 -0.97 -3.04
N PRO A 51 1.84 -1.65 -3.59
CA PRO A 51 3.03 -1.00 -4.15
C PRO A 51 2.69 -0.15 -5.37
N TYR A 52 1.74 -0.57 -6.20
CA TYR A 52 1.27 0.22 -7.34
C TYR A 52 0.65 1.55 -6.89
N LEU A 53 -0.27 1.50 -5.92
CA LEU A 53 -0.92 2.68 -5.36
C LEU A 53 0.08 3.60 -4.64
N ARG A 54 1.02 3.02 -3.89
CA ARG A 54 2.10 3.80 -3.25
C ARG A 54 2.97 4.53 -4.28
N SER A 55 3.38 3.84 -5.34
CA SER A 55 4.16 4.45 -6.42
C SER A 55 3.38 5.59 -7.08
N LYS A 56 2.08 5.39 -7.32
CA LYS A 56 1.21 6.41 -7.89
C LYS A 56 1.04 7.62 -6.97
N LEU A 57 0.92 7.41 -5.66
CA LEU A 57 0.85 8.51 -4.68
C LEU A 57 2.14 9.31 -4.64
N ILE A 58 3.30 8.65 -4.67
CA ILE A 58 4.61 9.31 -4.73
C ILE A 58 4.71 10.15 -6.00
N ASP A 59 4.39 9.59 -7.17
CA ASP A 59 4.41 10.33 -8.44
C ASP A 59 3.45 11.54 -8.43
N LEU A 60 2.27 11.41 -7.83
CA LEU A 60 1.33 12.53 -7.70
C LEU A 60 1.84 13.61 -6.73
N GLU A 61 2.43 13.23 -5.60
CA GLU A 61 3.01 14.17 -4.64
C GLU A 61 4.21 14.90 -5.25
N ASP A 62 5.09 14.17 -5.93
CA ASP A 62 6.25 14.73 -6.62
C ASP A 62 5.84 15.68 -7.74
N ARG A 63 4.82 15.33 -8.54
CA ARG A 63 4.26 16.23 -9.55
C ARG A 63 3.62 17.46 -8.94
N SER A 64 2.89 17.30 -7.84
CA SER A 64 2.22 18.40 -7.15
C SER A 64 3.22 19.38 -6.54
N ARG A 65 4.43 18.93 -6.17
CA ARG A 65 5.47 19.74 -5.54
C ARG A 65 6.66 20.02 -6.46
N ARG A 66 6.59 19.62 -7.73
CA ARG A 66 7.70 19.72 -8.69
C ARG A 66 8.25 21.13 -8.81
N ASP A 67 7.35 22.12 -8.78
CA ASP A 67 7.69 23.53 -8.94
C ASP A 67 7.97 24.24 -7.60
N ASN A 68 7.87 23.50 -6.48
CA ASN A 68 8.11 24.05 -5.15
C ASN A 68 9.60 23.97 -4.80
N VAL A 69 10.24 25.13 -4.65
CA VAL A 69 11.63 25.24 -4.20
C VAL A 69 11.66 25.66 -2.74
N ARG A 70 12.44 24.93 -1.92
CA ARG A 70 12.64 25.26 -0.49
C ARG A 70 14.00 25.89 -0.28
N PHE A 71 14.01 27.12 0.23
CA PHE A 71 15.22 27.85 0.56
C PHE A 71 15.54 27.72 2.06
N PHE A 72 16.82 27.54 2.38
CA PHE A 72 17.34 27.45 3.75
C PHE A 72 18.40 28.52 3.98
N GLY A 73 18.58 28.93 5.24
CA GLY A 73 19.62 29.90 5.62
C GLY A 73 19.24 31.36 5.46
N PHE A 74 18.01 31.68 5.05
CA PHE A 74 17.48 33.03 5.12
C PHE A 74 17.17 33.40 6.58
N PRO A 75 17.80 34.46 7.13
CA PRO A 75 17.50 34.89 8.48
C PRO A 75 16.05 35.37 8.59
N GLU A 76 15.47 35.19 9.75
CA GLU A 76 14.12 35.65 10.03
C GLU A 76 14.08 37.18 10.01
N THR A 77 12.96 37.76 9.55
CA THR A 77 12.65 39.22 9.51
C THR A 77 13.31 40.07 8.41
N ILE A 78 14.27 39.57 7.63
CA ILE A 78 14.96 40.37 6.58
C ILE A 78 14.05 40.68 5.38
N GLU A 79 13.05 39.84 5.16
CA GLU A 79 12.10 39.94 4.03
C GLU A 79 11.16 41.15 4.13
N GLY A 80 11.01 41.74 5.33
CA GLY A 80 10.04 42.81 5.57
C GLY A 80 8.58 42.33 5.44
N ALA A 81 7.69 43.21 4.99
CA ALA A 81 6.25 42.90 4.87
C ALA A 81 5.89 42.07 3.62
N ASP A 82 6.77 41.98 2.62
CA ASP A 82 6.50 41.26 1.37
C ASP A 82 7.69 40.36 0.94
N ILE A 83 7.51 39.06 1.17
CA ILE A 83 8.48 38.02 0.84
C ILE A 83 8.66 37.89 -0.68
N HIS A 84 7.61 38.14 -1.48
CA HIS A 84 7.68 38.02 -2.94
C HIS A 84 8.64 39.05 -3.52
N SER A 85 8.50 40.32 -3.14
CA SER A 85 9.39 41.40 -3.59
C SER A 85 10.83 41.18 -3.14
N TYR A 86 11.04 40.67 -1.93
CA TYR A 86 12.37 40.34 -1.43
C TYR A 86 13.04 39.24 -2.27
N LEU A 87 12.35 38.12 -2.52
CA LEU A 87 12.91 37.03 -3.31
C LEU A 87 13.15 37.41 -4.77
N ARG A 88 12.26 38.19 -5.41
CA ARG A 88 12.48 38.69 -6.78
C ARG A 88 13.79 39.49 -6.92
N LYS A 89 14.16 40.25 -5.90
CA LYS A 89 15.39 41.06 -5.90
C LYS A 89 16.62 40.25 -5.50
N THR A 90 16.45 39.29 -4.58
CA THR A 90 17.57 38.58 -3.96
C THR A 90 17.99 37.35 -4.76
N LEU A 91 17.05 36.60 -5.34
CA LEU A 91 17.39 35.38 -6.10
C LEU A 91 18.30 35.64 -7.30
N PRO A 92 18.05 36.63 -8.18
CA PRO A 92 18.96 36.92 -9.29
C PRO A 92 20.38 37.27 -8.82
N LYS A 93 20.50 37.97 -7.69
CA LYS A 93 21.79 38.33 -7.09
C LYS A 93 22.52 37.12 -6.50
N LEU A 94 21.77 36.19 -5.90
CA LEU A 94 22.33 35.01 -5.26
C LEU A 94 22.74 33.95 -6.29
N THR A 95 21.94 33.76 -7.35
CA THR A 95 22.21 32.75 -8.37
C THR A 95 23.11 33.27 -9.50
N GLY A 96 23.21 34.59 -9.66
CA GLY A 96 23.90 35.23 -10.79
C GLY A 96 23.15 35.04 -12.12
N LEU A 97 21.89 34.59 -12.07
CA LEU A 97 21.09 34.31 -13.26
C LEU A 97 20.21 35.52 -13.61
N THR A 98 20.11 35.78 -14.92
CA THR A 98 19.11 36.68 -15.49
C THR A 98 17.88 35.88 -15.89
N PHE A 99 16.71 36.25 -15.37
CA PHE A 99 15.44 35.60 -15.71
C PHE A 99 14.69 36.45 -16.74
N ASP A 100 14.38 35.87 -17.90
CA ASP A 100 13.52 36.44 -18.94
C ASP A 100 12.51 35.37 -19.38
N PRO A 101 11.20 35.50 -19.05
CA PRO A 101 10.56 36.62 -18.34
C PRO A 101 10.96 36.72 -16.85
N PRO A 102 10.64 37.85 -16.18
CA PRO A 102 10.92 38.02 -14.75
C PRO A 102 10.31 36.91 -13.90
N LEU A 103 10.97 36.57 -12.80
CA LEU A 103 10.55 35.49 -11.92
C LEU A 103 9.15 35.73 -11.32
N GLU A 104 8.24 34.81 -11.61
CA GLU A 104 6.89 34.79 -11.05
C GLU A 104 6.76 33.68 -10.01
N PHE A 105 6.01 33.96 -8.95
CA PHE A 105 5.75 33.01 -7.89
C PHE A 105 4.25 32.90 -7.69
N GLN A 106 3.72 31.67 -7.70
CA GLN A 106 2.33 31.43 -7.38
C GLN A 106 2.08 31.62 -5.87
N THR A 107 2.97 31.13 -5.02
CA THR A 107 2.85 31.28 -3.56
C THR A 107 4.24 31.27 -2.94
N VAL A 108 4.47 32.17 -2.00
CA VAL A 108 5.69 32.18 -1.17
C VAL A 108 5.26 32.29 0.28
N HIS A 109 5.73 31.36 1.10
CA HIS A 109 5.43 31.35 2.52
C HIS A 109 6.58 30.74 3.31
N ARG A 110 6.66 31.14 4.58
CA ARG A 110 7.55 30.48 5.54
C ARG A 110 6.95 29.16 5.96
N LEU A 111 7.79 28.14 6.03
CA LEU A 111 7.43 26.85 6.61
C LEU A 111 7.69 26.95 8.12
N GLY A 112 6.69 26.57 8.92
CA GLY A 112 6.80 26.57 10.38
C GLY A 112 7.91 25.66 10.90
N PRO A 113 8.21 25.73 12.21
CA PRO A 113 9.19 24.85 12.84
C PRO A 113 8.84 23.38 12.54
N LYS A 114 9.87 22.59 12.24
CA LYS A 114 9.75 21.14 12.05
C LYS A 114 9.56 20.43 13.39
#